data_AF-A0A2C9LLS8-F1
#
_entry.id   AF-A0A2C9LLS8-F1
#
_cell.length_a   1.000
_cell.length_b   1.000
_cell.length_c   1.000
_cell.angle_alpha   90.00
_cell.angle_beta   90.00
_cell.angle_gamma   90.00
#
_symmetry.space_group_name_H-M   'P 1'
#
loop_
_entity.id
_entity.type
_entity.pdbx_description
1 polymer ?
#
loop_
_entity_poly.entity_id
_entity_poly.type
_entity_poly.pdbx_seq_one_letter_code
_entity_poly.pdbx_strand_id
1 'polypeptide(L)'
;MIFHVTLSHFVPRIYYQVVAQSNIIIADELEMSTKQKTFSVALSREMVPTARVIVYYIKEPEEIVSDVLSFFVNGTRQNQVSLYINRGKDFSRNTVEFNAYADPGSYVAFSAMLLDLYSRGMNDGITENKLIDELLSYDQPANSSFKHLWRVSDTEYQYTFFHGSDYGIDGNTTFKSAGIIIITDADVTRLPNQESCNPLDGKFPCFSGVETECFTSEQCCNGLFDGCPNDGADEWGCKCTQFI
;
A
#
# COMPACT_ATOMS: atom_id res chain seq x y z
N MET A 1 -0.31 3.90 16.39
CA MET A 1 -0.86 4.93 15.48
C MET A 1 -2.25 5.31 15.95
N ILE A 2 -2.67 6.57 15.76
CA ILE A 2 -3.98 7.07 16.22
C ILE A 2 -4.82 7.34 14.98
N PHE A 3 -6.05 6.85 14.98
CA PHE A 3 -7.01 7.00 13.89
C PHE A 3 -8.25 7.75 14.38
N HIS A 4 -8.78 8.60 13.50
CA HIS A 4 -10.02 9.32 13.72
C HIS A 4 -11.04 8.86 12.69
N VAL A 5 -12.15 8.30 13.15
CA VAL A 5 -13.28 7.92 12.30
C VAL A 5 -14.37 8.97 12.46
N THR A 6 -14.81 9.53 11.34
CA THR A 6 -15.91 10.50 11.29
C THR A 6 -17.02 9.99 10.40
N LEU A 7 -18.24 10.05 10.89
CA LEU A 7 -19.44 9.60 10.19
C LEU A 7 -20.36 10.78 9.89
N SER A 8 -21.07 10.73 8.76
CA SER A 8 -22.10 11.73 8.40
C SER A 8 -23.34 11.63 9.31
N HIS A 9 -23.68 10.41 9.72
CA HIS A 9 -24.81 10.10 10.59
C HIS A 9 -24.37 9.25 11.79
N PHE A 10 -25.25 9.13 12.79
CA PHE A 10 -24.97 8.31 13.95
C PHE A 10 -25.19 6.83 13.60
N VAL A 11 -24.18 6.01 13.88
CA VAL A 11 -24.22 4.56 13.74
C VAL A 11 -23.74 3.99 15.06
N PRO A 12 -24.41 2.99 15.67
CA PRO A 12 -24.06 2.50 17.00
C PRO A 12 -22.77 1.67 17.03
N ARG A 13 -22.42 1.01 15.92
CA ARG A 13 -21.27 0.12 15.81
C ARG A 13 -20.57 0.29 14.47
N ILE A 14 -19.26 0.30 14.49
CA ILE A 14 -18.41 0.22 13.30
C ILE A 14 -17.45 -0.95 13.45
N TYR A 15 -17.04 -1.53 12.34
CA TYR A 15 -16.07 -2.62 12.30
C TYR A 15 -14.81 -2.10 11.65
N TYR A 16 -13.65 -2.49 12.19
CA TYR A 16 -12.37 -2.17 11.56
C TYR A 16 -11.51 -3.42 11.44
N GLN A 17 -10.73 -3.45 10.37
CA GLN A 17 -9.77 -4.50 10.07
C GLN A 17 -8.46 -3.88 9.64
N VAL A 18 -7.35 -4.43 10.13
CA VAL A 18 -6.00 -4.00 9.73
C VAL A 18 -5.39 -5.11 8.89
N VAL A 19 -5.03 -4.75 7.67
CA VAL A 19 -4.48 -5.68 6.68
C VAL A 19 -3.08 -5.25 6.29
N ALA A 20 -2.18 -6.22 6.19
CA ALA A 20 -0.84 -6.03 5.64
C ALA A 20 -0.31 -7.35 5.09
N GLN A 21 0.59 -7.30 4.12
CA GLN A 21 1.19 -8.48 3.48
C GLN A 21 0.12 -9.51 3.02
N SER A 22 -1.00 -9.03 2.46
CA SER A 22 -2.13 -9.87 2.06
C SER A 22 -2.79 -10.70 3.19
N ASN A 23 -2.61 -10.32 4.46
CA ASN A 23 -3.22 -10.99 5.61
C ASN A 23 -3.96 -10.01 6.53
N ILE A 24 -5.01 -10.49 7.20
CA ILE A 24 -5.76 -9.73 8.21
C ILE A 24 -5.08 -9.96 9.56
N ILE A 25 -4.49 -8.90 10.12
CA ILE A 25 -3.73 -8.97 11.37
C ILE A 25 -4.64 -8.72 12.58
N ILE A 26 -5.53 -7.73 12.46
CA ILE A 26 -6.43 -7.30 13.53
C ILE A 26 -7.83 -7.13 12.94
N ALA A 27 -8.85 -7.61 13.64
CA ALA A 27 -10.25 -7.38 13.33
C ALA A 27 -11.02 -7.21 14.64
N ASP A 28 -11.78 -6.13 14.76
CA ASP A 28 -12.48 -5.78 16.01
C ASP A 28 -13.64 -4.82 15.76
N GLU A 29 -14.55 -4.71 16.72
CA GLU A 29 -15.70 -3.79 16.69
C GLU A 29 -15.48 -2.57 17.59
N LEU A 30 -16.04 -1.43 17.17
CA LEU A 30 -15.97 -0.17 17.90
C LEU A 30 -17.40 0.33 18.14
N GLU A 31 -17.80 0.35 19.41
CA GLU A 31 -19.06 0.98 19.81
C GLU A 31 -18.95 2.51 19.73
N MET A 32 -19.88 3.14 19.02
CA MET A 32 -19.86 4.57 18.77
C MET A 32 -20.89 5.27 19.66
N SER A 33 -20.43 6.19 20.49
CA SER A 33 -21.30 7.06 21.29
C SER A 33 -21.63 8.39 20.60
N THR A 34 -20.79 8.82 19.65
CA THR A 34 -20.96 10.04 18.87
C THR A 34 -20.60 9.80 17.40
N LYS A 35 -20.82 10.79 16.53
CA LYS A 35 -20.46 10.71 15.11
C LYS A 35 -18.95 10.67 14.84
N GLN A 36 -18.13 10.86 15.86
CA GLN A 36 -16.68 10.79 15.76
C GLN A 36 -16.12 9.90 16.87
N LYS A 37 -15.13 9.08 16.53
CA LYS A 37 -14.42 8.28 17.51
C LYS A 37 -12.96 8.19 17.14
N THR A 38 -12.13 8.26 18.18
CA THR A 38 -10.69 8.10 18.05
C THR A 38 -10.30 6.78 18.68
N PHE A 39 -9.47 6.01 18.00
CA PHE A 39 -8.91 4.77 18.53
C PHE A 39 -7.44 4.65 18.14
N SER A 40 -6.70 3.83 18.88
CA SER A 40 -5.29 3.59 18.63
C SER A 40 -5.06 2.13 18.25
N VAL A 41 -4.18 1.93 17.27
CA VAL A 41 -3.70 0.60 16.88
C VAL A 41 -2.22 0.52 17.21
N ALA A 42 -1.84 -0.54 17.93
CA ALA A 42 -0.44 -0.86 18.19
C ALA A 42 0.23 -1.32 16.88
N LEU A 43 1.37 -0.73 16.53
CA LEU A 43 2.11 -1.11 15.33
C LEU A 43 2.88 -2.42 15.60
N SER A 44 2.73 -3.39 14.70
CA SER A 44 3.42 -4.69 14.74
C SER A 44 4.42 -4.82 13.58
N ARG A 45 5.34 -5.78 13.70
CA ARG A 45 6.30 -6.14 12.63
C ARG A 45 5.62 -6.65 11.37
N GLU A 46 4.47 -7.30 11.53
CA GLU A 46 3.68 -7.85 10.43
C GLU A 46 3.06 -6.75 9.55
N MET A 47 3.03 -5.50 10.03
CA MET A 47 2.50 -4.34 9.30
C MET A 47 3.53 -3.68 8.36
N VAL A 48 4.75 -4.21 8.28
CA VAL A 48 5.85 -3.66 7.48
C VAL A 48 5.77 -4.22 6.06
N PRO A 49 5.95 -3.41 4.99
CA PRO A 49 6.27 -1.99 4.98
C PRO A 49 5.03 -1.09 4.97
N THR A 50 3.91 -1.59 4.47
CA THR A 50 2.65 -0.86 4.37
C THR A 50 1.53 -1.66 4.99
N ALA A 51 0.67 -0.98 5.73
CA ALA A 51 -0.55 -1.54 6.28
C ALA A 51 -1.72 -0.64 5.92
N ARG A 52 -2.92 -1.21 5.89
CA ARG A 52 -4.16 -0.50 5.62
C ARG A 52 -5.17 -0.78 6.72
N VAL A 53 -5.88 0.26 7.13
CA VAL A 53 -7.04 0.13 8.01
C VAL A 53 -8.28 0.27 7.16
N ILE A 54 -9.12 -0.74 7.21
CA ILE A 54 -10.40 -0.81 6.54
C ILE A 54 -11.44 -0.61 7.63
N VAL A 55 -12.31 0.37 7.45
CA VAL A 55 -13.42 0.65 8.38
C VAL A 55 -14.70 0.56 7.60
N TYR A 56 -15.67 -0.19 8.12
CA TYR A 56 -16.97 -0.31 7.50
C TYR A 56 -18.09 -0.40 8.53
N TYR A 57 -19.29 -0.06 8.11
CA TYR A 57 -20.51 -0.29 8.87
C TYR A 57 -21.65 -0.67 7.92
N ILE A 58 -22.67 -1.28 8.49
CA ILE A 58 -23.87 -1.69 7.79
C ILE A 58 -24.97 -0.69 8.15
N LYS A 59 -25.59 -0.10 7.14
CA LYS A 59 -26.68 0.86 7.25
C LYS A 59 -27.99 0.19 6.84
N GLU A 60 -29.10 0.57 7.46
CA GLU A 60 -30.43 0.10 7.04
C GLU A 60 -30.93 0.90 5.82
N PRO A 61 -31.53 0.26 4.78
CA PRO A 61 -31.76 -1.17 4.59
C PRO A 61 -30.57 -1.85 3.89
N GLU A 62 -29.74 -2.54 4.67
CA GLU A 62 -28.66 -3.45 4.21
C GLU A 62 -27.64 -2.86 3.23
N GLU A 63 -27.21 -1.61 3.41
CA GLU A 63 -26.13 -0.99 2.61
C GLU A 63 -24.79 -1.06 3.36
N ILE A 64 -23.74 -1.57 2.73
CA ILE A 64 -22.38 -1.52 3.28
C ILE A 64 -21.67 -0.25 2.80
N VAL A 65 -21.22 0.55 3.77
CA VAL A 65 -20.37 1.71 3.54
C VAL A 65 -18.99 1.45 4.14
N SER A 66 -17.95 1.66 3.34
CA SER A 66 -16.56 1.36 3.70
C SER A 66 -15.61 2.47 3.32
N ASP A 67 -14.56 2.65 4.10
CA ASP A 67 -13.44 3.53 3.81
C ASP A 67 -12.12 2.84 4.18
N VAL A 68 -11.05 3.19 3.48
CA VAL A 68 -9.74 2.56 3.62
C VAL A 68 -8.67 3.63 3.68
N LEU A 69 -7.80 3.50 4.69
CA LEU A 69 -6.63 4.35 4.86
C LEU A 69 -5.36 3.50 4.87
N SER A 70 -4.47 3.79 3.92
CA SER A 70 -3.16 3.15 3.79
C SER A 70 -2.09 3.99 4.46
N PHE A 71 -1.19 3.33 5.19
CA PHE A 71 -0.11 3.97 5.92
C PHE A 71 1.17 3.12 5.89
N PHE A 72 2.31 3.81 5.93
CA PHE A 72 3.62 3.18 5.96
C PHE A 72 4.08 2.93 7.39
N VAL A 73 4.66 1.76 7.61
CA VAL A 73 5.27 1.35 8.88
C VAL A 73 6.75 1.09 8.64
N ASN A 74 7.59 1.92 9.25
CA ASN A 74 9.02 1.71 9.22
C ASN A 74 9.41 0.50 10.10
N GLY A 75 9.81 -0.59 9.46
CA GLY A 75 10.31 -1.81 10.11
C GLY A 75 11.78 -2.11 9.88
N THR A 76 12.50 -1.26 9.16
CA THR A 76 13.86 -1.55 8.67
C THR A 76 14.94 -1.39 9.73
N ARG A 77 14.65 -0.71 10.85
CA ARG A 77 15.57 -0.54 11.99
C ARG A 77 15.21 -1.33 13.24
N GLN A 78 14.62 -2.51 13.06
CA GLN A 78 14.29 -3.41 14.17
C GLN A 78 15.54 -3.98 14.85
N ASN A 79 16.60 -4.25 14.08
CA ASN A 79 17.90 -4.68 14.58
C ASN A 79 18.93 -3.59 14.29
N GLN A 80 19.55 -3.06 15.34
CA GLN A 80 20.56 -2.02 15.20
C GLN A 80 21.93 -2.66 14.97
N VAL A 81 22.28 -2.83 13.70
CA VAL A 81 23.62 -3.29 13.33
C VAL A 81 24.55 -2.09 13.26
N SER A 82 25.65 -2.13 14.01
CA SER A 82 26.73 -1.15 13.90
C SER A 82 28.05 -1.85 13.66
N LEU A 83 28.82 -1.31 12.71
CA LEU A 83 30.15 -1.81 12.36
C LEU A 83 31.20 -0.77 12.74
N TYR A 84 32.15 -1.19 13.56
CA TYR A 84 33.31 -0.41 13.92
C TYR A 84 34.58 -1.06 13.35
N ILE A 85 35.33 -0.28 12.56
CA ILE A 85 36.57 -0.74 11.94
C ILE A 85 37.74 -0.11 12.69
N ASN A 86 38.47 -0.93 13.44
CA ASN A 86 39.68 -0.51 14.13
C ASN A 86 40.90 -0.74 13.24
N ARG A 87 41.45 0.35 12.70
CA ARG A 87 42.68 0.35 11.88
C ARG A 87 43.95 0.60 12.69
N GLY A 88 43.82 0.93 13.98
CA GLY A 88 44.93 1.38 14.83
C GLY A 88 45.47 0.32 15.79
N LYS A 89 44.95 -0.92 15.72
CA LYS A 89 45.40 -2.01 16.59
C LYS A 89 46.87 -2.38 16.38
N ASP A 90 47.35 -2.27 15.15
CA ASP A 90 48.75 -2.52 14.80
C ASP A 90 49.33 -1.34 14.03
N PHE A 91 50.42 -0.76 14.54
CA PHE A 91 51.17 0.31 13.86
C PHE A 91 51.77 -0.16 12.51
N SER A 92 51.89 -1.48 12.30
CA SER A 92 52.37 -2.06 11.04
C SER A 92 51.34 -1.98 9.90
N ARG A 93 50.07 -1.67 10.18
CA ARG A 93 48.93 -1.62 9.22
C ARG A 93 48.65 -2.93 8.46
N ASN A 94 49.21 -4.05 8.87
CA ASN A 94 49.00 -5.35 8.22
C ASN A 94 47.71 -6.06 8.69
N THR A 95 47.13 -5.64 9.82
CA THR A 95 45.91 -6.24 10.37
C THR A 95 44.84 -5.18 10.62
N VAL A 96 43.58 -5.54 10.32
CA VAL A 96 42.40 -4.71 10.61
C VAL A 96 41.44 -5.51 11.48
N GLU A 97 40.84 -4.85 12.47
CA GLU A 97 39.84 -5.46 13.35
C GLU A 97 38.45 -4.90 13.02
N PHE A 98 37.48 -5.82 12.91
CA PHE A 98 36.07 -5.51 12.67
C PHE A 98 35.26 -5.90 13.90
N ASN A 99 34.62 -4.91 14.53
CA ASN A 99 33.71 -5.11 15.64
C ASN A 99 32.29 -4.84 15.14
N ALA A 100 31.48 -5.89 15.04
CA ALA A 100 30.06 -5.75 14.75
C ALA A 100 29.23 -5.92 16.02
N TYR A 101 28.31 -4.99 16.23
CA TYR A 101 27.32 -5.07 17.29
C TYR A 101 25.94 -5.23 16.65
N ALA A 102 25.18 -6.20 17.15
CA ALA A 102 23.82 -6.52 16.72
C ALA A 102 23.07 -7.15 17.90
N ASP A 103 21.76 -7.31 17.76
CA ASP A 103 20.93 -7.95 18.78
C ASP A 103 21.35 -9.41 19.02
N PRO A 104 21.25 -9.93 20.27
CA PRO A 104 21.59 -11.31 20.60
C PRO A 104 20.84 -12.32 19.70
N GLY A 105 21.57 -13.31 19.18
CA GLY A 105 21.02 -14.33 18.27
C GLY A 105 20.98 -13.90 16.79
N SER A 106 21.46 -12.69 16.46
CA SER A 106 21.62 -12.25 15.07
C SER A 106 22.79 -12.95 14.37
N TYR A 107 22.65 -13.21 13.07
CA TYR A 107 23.74 -13.61 12.19
C TYR A 107 24.26 -12.38 11.45
N VAL A 108 25.58 -12.13 11.55
CA VAL A 108 26.24 -11.03 10.86
C VAL A 108 27.19 -11.61 9.82
N ALA A 109 27.00 -11.21 8.57
CA ALA A 109 27.89 -11.52 7.46
C ALA A 109 28.59 -10.26 6.95
N PHE A 110 29.83 -10.42 6.50
CA PHE A 110 30.62 -9.34 5.91
C PHE A 110 30.90 -9.63 4.44
N SER A 111 30.81 -8.58 3.63
CA SER A 111 31.17 -8.57 2.22
C SER A 111 32.13 -7.40 2.01
N ALA A 112 33.17 -7.61 1.22
CA ALA A 112 34.19 -6.60 0.94
C ALA A 112 34.32 -6.40 -0.57
N MET A 113 34.34 -5.13 -0.98
CA MET A 113 34.49 -4.75 -2.38
C MET A 113 35.46 -3.58 -2.50
N LEU A 114 36.16 -3.51 -3.63
CA LEU A 114 37.03 -2.39 -3.97
C LEU A 114 36.20 -1.10 -4.13
N LEU A 115 36.67 -0.01 -3.53
CA LEU A 115 35.99 1.30 -3.57
C LEU A 115 35.76 1.80 -5.00
N ASP A 116 36.69 1.53 -5.92
CA ASP A 116 36.57 1.93 -7.33
C ASP A 116 35.42 1.20 -8.07
N LEU A 117 35.14 -0.05 -7.69
CA LEU A 117 33.99 -0.77 -8.24
C LEU A 117 32.69 -0.25 -7.61
N TYR A 118 32.71 0.04 -6.30
CA TYR A 118 31.56 0.59 -5.58
C TYR A 118 31.13 1.96 -6.13
N SER A 119 32.08 2.87 -6.36
CA SER A 119 31.81 4.20 -6.91
C SER A 119 31.24 4.15 -8.34
N ARG A 120 31.51 3.08 -9.08
CA ARG A 120 30.98 2.84 -10.44
C ARG A 120 29.59 2.21 -10.45
N GLY A 121 28.94 2.11 -9.29
CA GLY A 121 27.59 1.58 -9.15
C GLY A 121 27.51 0.05 -9.12
N MET A 122 28.64 -0.66 -9.04
CA MET A 122 28.60 -2.06 -8.63
C MET A 122 28.28 -2.09 -7.14
N ASN A 123 27.19 -2.73 -6.76
CA ASN A 123 26.78 -2.92 -5.36
C ASN A 123 26.45 -4.39 -5.14
N ASP A 124 26.73 -4.92 -3.95
CA ASP A 124 26.62 -6.34 -3.60
C ASP A 124 25.19 -6.83 -3.33
N GLY A 125 24.19 -5.99 -3.57
CA GLY A 125 22.88 -6.44 -4.03
C GLY A 125 21.72 -6.11 -3.11
N ILE A 126 21.93 -5.78 -1.84
CA ILE A 126 20.83 -5.61 -0.87
C ILE A 126 20.96 -4.26 -0.16
N THR A 127 20.02 -3.36 -0.45
CA THR A 127 19.85 -2.09 0.27
C THR A 127 18.50 -2.06 0.96
N GLU A 128 18.34 -1.19 1.95
CA GLU A 128 17.08 -1.00 2.68
C GLU A 128 15.91 -0.76 1.71
N ASN A 129 16.11 0.07 0.69
CA ASN A 129 15.07 0.36 -0.28
C ASN A 129 14.71 -0.84 -1.15
N LYS A 130 15.69 -1.65 -1.57
CA LYS A 130 15.42 -2.89 -2.31
C LYS A 130 14.61 -3.87 -1.46
N LEU A 131 14.91 -3.98 -0.17
CA LEU A 131 14.11 -4.79 0.75
C LEU A 131 12.66 -4.28 0.82
N ILE A 132 12.47 -2.96 0.90
CA ILE A 132 11.11 -2.38 0.90
C ILE A 132 10.39 -2.67 -0.43
N ASP A 133 11.06 -2.51 -1.57
CA ASP A 133 10.46 -2.79 -2.88
C ASP A 133 10.09 -4.27 -3.05
N GLU A 134 10.95 -5.19 -2.60
CA GLU A 134 10.63 -6.63 -2.58
C GLU A 134 9.47 -6.94 -1.64
N LEU A 135 9.41 -6.33 -0.44
CA LEU A 135 8.31 -6.55 0.49
C LEU A 135 6.98 -6.00 -0.05
N LEU A 136 6.99 -4.88 -0.77
CA LEU A 136 5.81 -4.34 -1.44
C LEU A 136 5.29 -5.30 -2.53
N SER A 137 6.14 -6.13 -3.12
CA SER A 137 5.71 -7.10 -4.14
C SER A 137 4.78 -8.20 -3.58
N TYR A 138 4.84 -8.50 -2.29
CA TYR A 138 3.93 -9.47 -1.65
C TYR A 138 2.50 -8.96 -1.46
N ASP A 139 2.29 -7.65 -1.63
CA ASP A 139 1.01 -6.97 -1.44
C ASP A 139 0.43 -6.47 -2.78
N GLN A 140 0.91 -7.04 -3.90
CA GLN A 140 0.50 -6.74 -5.27
C GLN A 140 -1.01 -6.65 -5.56
N PRO A 141 -1.92 -7.45 -4.95
CA PRO A 141 -3.35 -7.31 -5.25
C PRO A 141 -3.94 -5.98 -4.78
N ALA A 142 -3.21 -5.20 -3.98
CA ALA A 142 -3.72 -4.00 -3.36
C ALA A 142 -2.87 -2.76 -3.63
N ASN A 143 -3.51 -1.60 -3.53
CA ASN A 143 -2.83 -0.32 -3.73
C ASN A 143 -1.94 0.01 -2.53
N SER A 144 -0.69 0.37 -2.82
CA SER A 144 0.26 0.82 -1.80
C SER A 144 0.06 2.30 -1.47
N SER A 145 0.51 2.72 -0.29
CA SER A 145 0.64 4.13 0.07
C SER A 145 1.44 4.93 -0.97
N PHE A 146 1.11 6.20 -1.17
CA PHE A 146 1.86 7.08 -2.08
C PHE A 146 3.32 7.18 -1.63
N LYS A 147 4.26 6.96 -2.57
CA LYS A 147 5.71 7.05 -2.31
C LYS A 147 6.37 8.02 -3.27
N HIS A 148 7.24 8.87 -2.74
CA HIS A 148 8.11 9.74 -3.52
C HIS A 148 9.56 9.27 -3.41
N LEU A 149 10.23 9.14 -4.55
CA LEU A 149 11.64 8.78 -4.63
C LEU A 149 12.50 10.05 -4.64
N TRP A 150 13.17 10.32 -3.53
CA TRP A 150 14.20 11.35 -3.42
C TRP A 150 15.54 10.78 -3.85
N ARG A 151 16.19 11.35 -4.87
CA ARG A 151 17.57 10.99 -5.22
C ARG A 151 18.53 11.87 -4.42
N VAL A 152 19.35 11.24 -3.57
CA VAL A 152 20.37 11.92 -2.75
C VAL A 152 21.69 11.99 -3.51
N SER A 153 22.02 10.95 -4.30
CA SER A 153 23.17 10.91 -5.19
C SER A 153 22.86 10.09 -6.45
N ASP A 154 23.82 9.99 -7.38
CA ASP A 154 23.70 9.13 -8.57
C ASP A 154 23.50 7.65 -8.24
N THR A 155 23.89 7.23 -7.04
CA THR A 155 23.83 5.81 -6.61
C THR A 155 22.84 5.58 -5.47
N GLU A 156 22.40 6.64 -4.78
CA GLU A 156 21.59 6.56 -3.58
C GLU A 156 20.26 7.31 -3.75
N TYR A 157 19.18 6.59 -3.48
CA TYR A 157 17.82 7.13 -3.43
C TYR A 157 17.21 6.81 -2.08
N GLN A 158 16.16 7.54 -1.72
CA GLN A 158 15.42 7.37 -0.48
C GLN A 158 13.93 7.50 -0.77
N TYR A 159 13.13 6.62 -0.19
CA TYR A 159 11.68 6.72 -0.26
C TYR A 159 11.13 7.59 0.87
N THR A 160 10.23 8.50 0.51
CA THR A 160 9.34 9.19 1.44
C THR A 160 7.92 8.68 1.20
N PHE A 161 7.34 8.06 2.21
CA PHE A 161 5.98 7.52 2.16
C PHE A 161 4.98 8.49 2.76
N PHE A 162 3.81 8.58 2.13
CA PHE A 162 2.70 9.41 2.57
C PHE A 162 1.51 8.52 2.89
N HIS A 163 0.87 8.79 4.03
CA HIS A 163 -0.41 8.18 4.37
C HIS A 163 -1.52 8.82 3.53
N GLY A 164 -2.49 8.01 3.11
CA GLY A 164 -3.59 8.48 2.29
C GLY A 164 -4.73 7.48 2.23
N SER A 165 -5.90 7.99 1.90
CA SER A 165 -7.05 7.17 1.56
C SER A 165 -6.79 6.39 0.28
N ASP A 166 -7.49 5.27 0.13
CA ASP A 166 -7.47 4.51 -1.11
C ASP A 166 -8.25 5.23 -2.23
N TYR A 167 -8.06 4.77 -3.46
CA TYR A 167 -8.69 5.30 -4.68
C TYR A 167 -10.00 4.58 -5.04
N GLY A 168 -10.57 3.81 -4.10
CA GLY A 168 -11.85 3.16 -4.29
C GLY A 168 -12.98 4.19 -4.40
N ILE A 169 -13.84 4.01 -5.39
CA ILE A 169 -14.94 4.95 -5.70
C ILE A 169 -16.23 4.51 -5.00
N ASP A 170 -16.44 3.20 -4.91
CA ASP A 170 -17.59 2.56 -4.28
C ASP A 170 -17.13 1.48 -3.32
N GLY A 171 -18.03 0.98 -2.46
CA GLY A 171 -17.71 -0.06 -1.49
C GLY A 171 -16.98 -1.25 -2.11
N ASN A 172 -17.51 -1.81 -3.20
CA ASN A 172 -16.90 -2.97 -3.86
C ASN A 172 -15.48 -2.68 -4.39
N THR A 173 -15.27 -1.51 -4.99
CA THR A 173 -13.95 -1.14 -5.53
C THR A 173 -12.96 -0.86 -4.41
N THR A 174 -13.40 -0.22 -3.33
CA THR A 174 -12.62 0.06 -2.11
C THR A 174 -12.13 -1.23 -1.44
N PHE A 175 -12.98 -2.26 -1.34
CA PHE A 175 -12.56 -3.54 -0.78
C PHE A 175 -11.61 -4.30 -1.71
N LYS A 176 -11.85 -4.23 -3.01
CA LYS A 176 -10.98 -4.83 -4.03
C LYS A 176 -9.59 -4.17 -4.06
N SER A 177 -9.52 -2.85 -4.00
CA SER A 177 -8.26 -2.09 -3.96
C SER A 177 -7.51 -2.28 -2.64
N ALA A 178 -8.24 -2.60 -1.56
CA ALA A 178 -7.68 -3.07 -0.30
C ALA A 178 -7.28 -4.56 -0.30
N GLY A 179 -7.39 -5.28 -1.43
CA GLY A 179 -6.96 -6.67 -1.57
C GLY A 179 -7.81 -7.69 -0.81
N ILE A 180 -9.07 -7.37 -0.50
CA ILE A 180 -10.00 -8.25 0.22
C ILE A 180 -11.16 -8.63 -0.68
N ILE A 181 -11.68 -9.84 -0.48
CA ILE A 181 -12.90 -10.34 -1.09
C ILE A 181 -14.01 -10.31 -0.04
N ILE A 182 -15.18 -9.80 -0.42
CA ILE A 182 -16.36 -9.79 0.43
C ILE A 182 -17.40 -10.77 -0.08
N ILE A 183 -18.00 -11.48 0.85
CA ILE A 183 -19.17 -12.32 0.65
C ILE A 183 -20.20 -11.84 1.66
N THR A 184 -21.31 -11.32 1.16
CA THR A 184 -22.38 -10.75 1.98
C THR A 184 -23.72 -10.91 1.26
N ASP A 185 -24.78 -10.96 2.05
CA ASP A 185 -26.18 -10.83 1.66
C ASP A 185 -26.63 -9.36 1.53
N ALA A 186 -25.88 -8.44 2.14
CA ALA A 186 -26.14 -7.00 2.08
C ALA A 186 -25.75 -6.41 0.71
N ASP A 187 -26.35 -5.28 0.37
CA ASP A 187 -26.02 -4.53 -0.83
C ASP A 187 -24.68 -3.79 -0.65
N VAL A 188 -23.78 -4.04 -1.59
CA VAL A 188 -22.47 -3.38 -1.65
C VAL A 188 -22.52 -2.42 -2.81
N THR A 189 -22.28 -1.15 -2.52
CA THR A 189 -22.27 -0.11 -3.54
C THR A 189 -21.27 -0.45 -4.66
N ARG A 190 -21.74 -0.28 -5.89
CA ARG A 190 -21.03 -0.50 -7.15
C ARG A 190 -21.32 0.67 -8.08
N LEU A 191 -20.46 0.84 -9.08
CA LEU A 191 -20.67 1.81 -10.14
C LEU A 191 -22.03 1.53 -10.78
N PRO A 192 -22.95 2.51 -10.86
CA PRO A 192 -24.31 2.28 -11.35
C PRO A 192 -24.34 1.81 -12.80
N ASN A 193 -23.35 2.18 -13.62
CA ASN A 193 -23.23 1.75 -15.02
C ASN A 193 -22.63 0.35 -15.17
N GLN A 194 -22.22 -0.31 -14.08
CA GLN A 194 -21.54 -1.60 -14.15
C GLN A 194 -22.45 -2.71 -14.71
N GLU A 195 -23.76 -2.61 -14.54
CA GLU A 195 -24.72 -3.57 -15.10
C GLU A 195 -25.01 -3.34 -16.59
N SER A 196 -24.97 -2.08 -17.05
CA SER A 196 -25.17 -1.73 -18.46
C SER A 196 -23.90 -1.92 -19.30
N CYS A 197 -22.73 -1.70 -18.71
CA CYS A 197 -21.42 -1.84 -19.35
C CYS A 197 -20.84 -3.25 -19.11
N ASN A 198 -21.23 -4.22 -19.93
CA ASN A 198 -20.69 -5.58 -19.85
C ASN A 198 -19.23 -5.67 -20.35
N PRO A 199 -18.30 -6.16 -19.52
CA PRO A 199 -16.90 -6.35 -19.95
C PRO A 199 -16.74 -7.35 -21.10
N LEU A 200 -17.66 -8.30 -21.25
CA LEU A 200 -17.66 -9.27 -22.35
C LEU A 200 -17.92 -8.63 -23.72
N ASP A 201 -18.67 -7.54 -23.75
CA ASP A 201 -18.93 -6.75 -24.96
C ASP A 201 -17.81 -5.72 -25.21
N GLY A 202 -16.72 -5.77 -24.45
CA GLY A 202 -15.61 -4.82 -24.52
C GLY A 202 -15.97 -3.43 -24.01
N LYS A 203 -16.99 -3.30 -23.16
CA LYS A 203 -17.46 -2.04 -22.57
C LYS A 203 -17.16 -1.97 -21.08
N PHE A 204 -16.70 -0.82 -20.62
CA PHE A 204 -16.35 -0.55 -19.23
C PHE A 204 -17.07 0.70 -18.72
N PRO A 205 -17.44 0.75 -17.44
CA PRO A 205 -18.20 1.87 -16.87
C PRO A 205 -17.34 3.10 -16.58
N CYS A 206 -17.86 4.30 -16.90
CA CYS A 206 -17.31 5.57 -16.42
C CYS A 206 -17.62 5.80 -14.92
N PHE A 207 -16.94 6.76 -14.29
CA PHE A 207 -17.16 7.10 -12.87
C PHE A 207 -18.41 7.95 -12.64
N SER A 208 -18.73 8.87 -13.55
CA SER A 208 -20.01 9.56 -13.62
C SER A 208 -21.03 8.52 -14.06
N GLY A 209 -21.81 8.08 -13.07
CA GLY A 209 -22.83 7.04 -13.19
C GLY A 209 -24.05 7.39 -14.04
N VAL A 210 -23.87 8.06 -15.18
CA VAL A 210 -24.95 8.25 -16.16
C VAL A 210 -25.10 6.95 -16.92
N GLU A 211 -26.23 6.26 -16.75
CA GLU A 211 -26.49 4.85 -17.14
C GLU A 211 -26.05 4.43 -18.56
N THR A 212 -25.84 5.38 -19.47
CA THR A 212 -25.44 5.17 -20.87
C THR A 212 -23.95 5.41 -21.18
N GLU A 213 -23.18 5.97 -20.26
CA GLU A 213 -21.76 6.30 -20.48
C GLU A 213 -20.86 5.09 -20.16
N CYS A 214 -20.44 4.40 -21.21
CA CYS A 214 -19.44 3.34 -21.19
C CYS A 214 -18.32 3.67 -22.19
N PHE A 215 -17.08 3.34 -21.84
CA PHE A 215 -15.95 3.40 -22.77
C PHE A 215 -15.60 2.01 -23.29
N THR A 216 -15.01 1.93 -24.49
CA THR A 216 -14.59 0.65 -25.07
C THR A 216 -13.15 0.29 -24.68
N SER A 217 -12.75 -0.96 -24.88
CA SER A 217 -11.37 -1.40 -24.68
C SER A 217 -10.35 -0.63 -25.53
N GLU A 218 -10.76 -0.10 -26.69
CA GLU A 218 -9.89 0.69 -27.59
C GLU A 218 -9.67 2.12 -27.08
N GLN A 219 -10.64 2.64 -26.32
CA GLN A 219 -10.57 3.96 -25.71
C GLN A 219 -9.82 3.95 -24.38
N CYS A 220 -9.55 2.76 -23.84
CA CYS A 220 -8.81 2.65 -22.59
C CYS A 220 -7.33 2.99 -22.78
N CYS A 221 -6.84 3.98 -22.02
CA CYS A 221 -5.44 4.38 -21.97
C CYS A 221 -4.85 4.72 -23.34
N ASN A 222 -5.64 5.41 -24.16
CA ASN A 222 -5.21 5.92 -25.46
C ASN A 222 -4.56 7.31 -25.34
N GLY A 223 -4.51 7.89 -24.13
CA GLY A 223 -3.97 9.22 -23.82
C GLY A 223 -4.94 10.35 -24.14
N LEU A 224 -6.20 10.05 -24.41
CA LEU A 224 -7.27 10.98 -24.76
C LEU A 224 -8.49 10.71 -23.87
N PHE A 225 -9.12 11.76 -23.36
CA PHE A 225 -10.37 11.64 -22.59
C PHE A 225 -11.58 11.55 -23.53
N ASP A 226 -11.66 10.49 -24.34
CA ASP A 226 -12.70 10.33 -25.37
C ASP A 226 -13.82 9.36 -24.97
N GLY A 227 -13.51 8.35 -24.16
CA GLY A 227 -14.47 7.38 -23.65
C GLY A 227 -15.29 7.93 -22.47
N CYS A 228 -14.65 8.71 -21.60
CA CYS A 228 -15.30 9.32 -20.43
C CYS A 228 -14.89 10.79 -20.28
N PRO A 229 -15.45 11.72 -21.09
CA PRO A 229 -14.96 13.11 -21.18
C PRO A 229 -15.13 13.93 -19.88
N ASN A 230 -16.03 13.53 -18.98
CA ASN A 230 -16.29 14.25 -17.74
C ASN A 230 -15.37 13.83 -16.58
N ASP A 231 -14.99 12.55 -16.51
CA ASP A 231 -14.28 12.00 -15.33
C ASP A 231 -12.88 11.43 -15.65
N GLY A 232 -12.60 11.15 -16.92
CA GLY A 232 -11.33 10.53 -17.35
C GLY A 232 -11.14 9.09 -16.85
N ALA A 233 -12.23 8.35 -16.64
CA ALA A 233 -12.18 6.96 -16.16
C ALA A 233 -11.50 6.00 -17.16
N ASP A 234 -11.53 6.34 -18.44
CA ASP A 234 -10.84 5.67 -19.55
C ASP A 234 -9.31 5.70 -19.42
N GLU A 235 -8.76 6.68 -18.73
CA GLU A 235 -7.32 6.85 -18.48
C GLU A 235 -6.88 6.41 -17.07
N TRP A 236 -7.80 5.86 -16.28
CA TRP A 236 -7.51 5.45 -14.91
C TRP A 236 -7.08 3.98 -14.83
N GLY A 237 -5.96 3.71 -14.16
CA GLY A 237 -5.57 2.35 -13.78
C GLY A 237 -5.27 1.41 -14.95
N CYS A 238 -4.51 1.87 -15.94
CA CYS A 238 -4.22 1.20 -17.21
C CYS A 238 -3.81 -0.29 -17.11
N LYS A 239 -4.81 -1.17 -17.20
CA LYS A 239 -4.69 -2.63 -17.35
C LYS A 239 -5.80 -3.17 -18.27
N CYS A 240 -5.96 -2.57 -19.44
CA CYS A 240 -6.95 -3.00 -20.42
C CYS A 240 -6.38 -4.13 -21.28
N THR A 241 -6.39 -5.34 -20.73
CA THR A 241 -6.09 -6.54 -21.51
C THR A 241 -7.36 -6.97 -22.22
N GLN A 242 -7.30 -7.04 -23.56
CA GLN A 242 -8.20 -7.89 -24.33
C GLN A 242 -8.08 -9.30 -23.75
N PHE A 243 -9.18 -9.85 -23.26
CA PHE A 243 -9.30 -11.31 -23.15
C PHE A 243 -9.23 -11.86 -24.58
N ILE A 244 -8.04 -12.27 -25.00
CA ILE A 244 -7.85 -13.22 -26.11
C ILE A 244 -7.87 -14.62 -25.49
#